data_AF-A0A7W0RKP7-F1
#
_entry.id   AF-A0A7W0RKP7-F1
#
_cell.length_a   1.000
_cell.length_b   1.000
_cell.length_c   1.000
_cell.angle_alpha   90.00
_cell.angle_beta   90.00
_cell.angle_gamma   90.00
#
_symmetry.space_group_name_H-M   'P 1'
#
loop_
_entity.id
_entity.type
_entity.pdbx_description
1 polymer ?
#
loop_
_entity_poly.entity_id
_entity_poly.type
_entity_poly.pdbx_seq_one_letter_code
_entity_poly.pdbx_strand_id
1 'polypeptide(L)' 'DRTHLDLWVDRQGSDLQTEVERLISLGARRVDWDYPEDADFVVLADTEGNVFCVIA' A
#
# COMPACT_ATOMS: atom_id res chain seq x y z
N ASP A 1 9.05 -6.59 18.12
CA ASP A 1 7.88 -5.80 17.72
C ASP A 1 7.97 -5.59 16.22
N ARG A 2 6.93 -5.91 15.45
CA ARG A 2 6.93 -5.69 14.00
C ARG A 2 6.09 -4.45 13.75
N THR A 3 6.74 -3.30 13.67
CA THR A 3 6.07 -2.05 13.30
C THR A 3 5.48 -2.22 11.91
N HIS A 4 4.17 -2.03 11.80
CA HIS A 4 3.44 -2.02 10.54
C HIS A 4 3.07 -0.57 10.23
N LEU A 5 3.44 -0.09 9.04
CA LEU A 5 3.14 1.26 8.61
C LEU A 5 1.87 1.23 7.76
N ASP A 6 0.89 2.06 8.14
CA ASP A 6 -0.35 2.23 7.39
C ASP A 6 -0.39 3.64 6.78
N LEU A 7 -0.50 3.70 5.46
CA LEU A 7 -0.66 4.94 4.69
C LEU A 7 -2.12 5.10 4.28
N TRP A 8 -2.77 6.12 4.80
CA TRP A 8 -4.17 6.42 4.53
C TRP A 8 -4.30 7.38 3.35
N VAL A 9 -5.11 7.03 2.37
CA VAL A 9 -5.37 7.85 1.18
C VAL A 9 -6.73 8.52 1.35
N ASP A 10 -6.76 9.85 1.31
CA ASP A 10 -8.02 10.59 1.30
C ASP A 10 -8.63 10.58 -0.11
N ARG A 11 -9.86 10.06 -0.22
CA ARG A 11 -10.64 10.02 -1.47
C ARG A 11 -10.90 11.39 -2.09
N GLN A 12 -10.71 12.48 -1.34
CA GLN A 12 -10.79 13.84 -1.90
C GLN A 12 -9.53 14.24 -2.68
N GLY A 13 -8.39 13.59 -2.44
CA GLY A 13 -7.09 13.94 -3.04
C GLY A 13 -6.54 12.91 -4.03
N SER A 14 -6.82 11.63 -3.84
CA SER A 14 -6.42 10.53 -4.74
C SER A 14 -7.23 9.27 -4.42
N ASP A 15 -7.48 8.41 -5.41
CA ASP A 15 -7.96 7.06 -5.11
C ASP A 15 -6.79 6.13 -4.74
N LEU A 16 -7.15 4.97 -4.17
CA LEU A 16 -6.21 3.94 -3.72
C LEU A 16 -5.28 3.47 -4.84
N GLN A 17 -5.81 3.27 -6.05
CA GLN A 17 -5.04 2.73 -7.16
C GLN A 17 -4.03 3.74 -7.68
N THR A 18 -4.42 5.01 -7.77
CA THR A 18 -3.55 6.12 -8.15
C THR A 18 -2.38 6.25 -7.17
N GLU A 19 -2.63 6.12 -5.87
CA GLU A 19 -1.57 6.20 -4.86
C GLU A 19 -0.65 4.98 -4.92
N VAL A 20 -1.20 3.77 -5.10
CA VAL A 20 -0.41 2.56 -5.31
C VAL A 20 0.49 2.68 -6.55
N GLU A 21 -0.05 3.17 -7.67
CA GLU A 21 0.73 3.41 -8.89
C GLU A 21 1.84 4.44 -8.67
N ARG A 22 1.54 5.54 -7.97
CA ARG A 22 2.53 6.55 -7.61
C ARG A 22 3.65 5.96 -6.78
N LEU A 23 3.34 5.20 -5.74
CA LEU A 23 4.34 4.56 -4.87
C LEU A 23 5.19 3.54 -5.64
N ILE A 24 4.59 2.78 -6.55
CA ILE A 24 5.34 1.86 -7.42
C ILE A 24 6.27 2.62 -8.37
N SER A 25 5.82 3.75 -8.92
CA SER A 25 6.67 4.61 -9.76
C SER A 25 7.88 5.17 -9.00
N LEU A 26 7.77 5.28 -7.67
CA LEU A 26 8.84 5.71 -6.77
C LEU A 26 9.74 4.56 -6.29
N GLY A 27 9.46 3.31 -6.70
CA GLY A 27 10.28 2.14 -6.39
C GLY A 27 9.68 1.16 -5.40
N ALA A 28 8.46 1.40 -4.91
CA ALA A 28 7.74 0.37 -4.14
C ALA A 28 7.36 -0.82 -5.05
N ARG A 29 7.17 -1.98 -4.45
CA ARG A 29 6.79 -3.21 -5.15
C ARG A 29 5.56 -3.84 -4.53
N ARG A 30 4.69 -4.42 -5.36
CA ARG A 30 3.63 -5.31 -4.89
C ARG A 30 4.26 -6.54 -4.24
N VAL A 31 3.66 -6.99 -3.15
CA VAL A 31 4.00 -8.25 -2.50
C VAL A 31 2.88 -9.25 -2.75
N ASP A 32 3.26 -10.52 -2.85
CA ASP A 32 2.29 -11.60 -2.84
C ASP A 32 1.66 -11.64 -1.45
N TRP A 33 0.33 -11.53 -1.40
CA TRP A 33 -0.42 -11.38 -0.16
C TRP A 33 -1.80 -12.00 -0.32
N ASP A 34 -2.20 -12.78 0.69
CA ASP A 34 -3.54 -13.35 0.76
C ASP A 34 -4.50 -12.30 1.32
N TYR A 35 -5.29 -11.70 0.43
CA TYR A 35 -6.27 -10.68 0.78
C TYR A 35 -7.58 -11.30 1.28
N PRO A 36 -8.22 -10.74 2.33
CA PRO A 36 -9.62 -11.03 2.61
C PRO A 36 -10.53 -10.51 1.48
N GLU A 37 -11.73 -11.07 1.36
CA GLU A 37 -12.68 -10.74 0.28
C GLU A 37 -13.08 -9.25 0.24
N ASP A 38 -13.05 -8.59 1.40
CA ASP A 38 -13.46 -7.19 1.62
C ASP A 38 -12.28 -6.25 1.90
N ALA A 39 -11.06 -6.62 1.48
CA ALA A 39 -9.87 -5.80 1.68
C ALA A 39 -10.04 -4.40 1.05
N ASP A 40 -9.87 -3.37 1.88
CA ASP A 40 -9.85 -1.95 1.50
C ASP A 40 -8.41 -1.38 1.42
N PHE A 41 -7.42 -2.28 1.39
CA PHE A 41 -6.01 -1.95 1.39
C PHE A 41 -5.21 -2.72 0.35
N VAL A 42 -4.04 -2.19 -0.01
CA VAL A 42 -3.02 -2.87 -0.82
C VAL A 42 -1.73 -2.93 -0.03
N VAL A 43 -1.10 -4.11 0.00
CA VAL A 43 0.20 -4.31 0.64
C VAL A 43 1.31 -4.06 -0.37
N LEU A 44 2.26 -3.20 -0.01
CA LEU A 44 3.47 -2.92 -0.77
C LEU A 44 4.71 -3.15 0.10
N ALA A 45 5.86 -3.30 -0.57
CA ALA A 45 7.16 -3.18 0.06
C ALA A 45 7.93 -1.99 -0.52
N ASP A 46 8.63 -1.25 0.34
CA ASP A 46 9.50 -0.16 -0.09
C ASP A 46 10.80 -0.66 -0.75
N THR A 47 11.70 0.26 -1.11
CA THR A 47 12.98 -0.06 -1.74
C THR A 47 13.95 -0.84 -0.86
N GLU A 48 13.72 -0.86 0.45
CA GLU A 48 14.51 -1.61 1.44
C GLU A 48 13.86 -2.96 1.80
N GLY A 49 12.63 -3.19 1.34
CA GLY A 49 11.86 -4.39 1.59
C GLY A 49 10.97 -4.32 2.84
N ASN A 50 10.80 -3.14 3.45
CA ASN A 50 9.85 -2.96 4.55
C ASN A 50 8.42 -2.99 4.00
N VAL A 51 7.56 -3.79 4.65
CA VAL A 51 6.16 -3.99 4.24
C VAL A 51 5.26 -2.96 4.90
N PHE A 52 4.35 -2.38 4.11
CA PHE A 52 3.38 -1.40 4.56
C PHE A 52 2.05 -1.54 3.80
N CYS A 53 0.96 -1.07 4.40
CA CYS A 53 -0.36 -1.02 3.78
C CYS A 53 -0.67 0.37 3.26
N VAL A 54 -1.36 0.42 2.13
CA VAL A 54 -2.03 1.62 1.60
C VAL A 54 -3.54 1.38 1.73
N ILE A 55 -4.26 2.26 2.43
CA ILE A 55 -5.65 2.07 2.85
C ILE A 55 -6.54 3.19 2.28
N ALA A 56 -7.72 2.85 1.78
CA ALA A 56 -8.66 3.74 1.08
C ALA A 56 -9.70 4.46 1.96
#